data_AF-A0A9E3TKF9-F1
#
_entry.id   AF-A0A9E3TKF9-F1
#
_cell.length_a   1.000
_cell.length_b   1.000
_cell.length_c   1.000
_cell.angle_alpha   90.00
_cell.angle_beta   90.00
_cell.angle_gamma   90.00
#
_symmetry.space_group_name_H-M   'P 1'
#
loop_
_entity.id
_entity.type
_entity.pdbx_description
1 polymer ?
#
loop_
_entity_poly.entity_id
_entity_poly.type
_entity_poly.pdbx_seq_one_letter_code
_entity_poly.pdbx_strand_id
1 'polypeptide(L)'
;MSEFHQQPISPQGGIAAQPQLSTPASSTFSQPAVTSHTPGQPITRRQEVCRVASELFRQSPDWVTFFREVLGVEGVARRIFSNPEEMEAFEQTEEYAEIQAMVAKLREKSRYQTESNEPTRVITVRLPKSLHESLKAESHQRRTSMNQLCISKLLQIIDNDLVPSD
;
A
#
# COMPACT_ATOMS: atom_id res chain seq x y z
N MET A 1 -19.19 46.72 -28.97
CA MET A 1 -19.80 46.06 -27.80
C MET A 1 -21.30 46.12 -27.99
N SER A 2 -21.85 45.00 -28.43
CA SER A 2 -23.19 44.89 -29.00
C SER A 2 -24.29 44.82 -27.94
N GLU A 3 -25.47 45.22 -28.37
CA GLU A 3 -26.70 45.53 -27.63
C GLU A 3 -27.31 44.42 -26.77
N PHE A 4 -27.93 44.89 -25.68
CA PHE A 4 -28.89 44.22 -24.81
C PHE A 4 -30.20 43.90 -25.53
N HIS A 5 -30.71 42.67 -25.39
CA HIS A 5 -32.13 42.34 -25.56
C HIS A 5 -32.48 41.11 -24.69
N GLN A 6 -33.27 41.30 -23.63
CA GLN A 6 -34.62 40.72 -23.42
C GLN A 6 -35.07 40.94 -21.96
N GLN A 7 -36.23 41.58 -21.79
CA GLN A 7 -37.04 41.52 -20.56
C GLN A 7 -38.30 40.64 -20.80
N PRO A 8 -39.34 40.63 -19.93
CA PRO A 8 -39.76 39.51 -19.09
C PRO A 8 -41.18 39.01 -19.46
N ILE A 9 -41.81 38.07 -18.72
CA ILE A 9 -43.25 38.09 -18.32
C ILE A 9 -43.74 36.79 -17.61
N SER A 10 -44.19 36.96 -16.35
CA SER A 10 -45.54 36.62 -15.80
C SER A 10 -46.01 35.14 -15.59
N PRO A 11 -47.16 34.86 -14.92
CA PRO A 11 -47.53 35.24 -13.53
C PRO A 11 -48.40 34.18 -12.75
N GLN A 12 -48.69 34.51 -11.47
CA GLN A 12 -49.95 34.36 -10.70
C GLN A 12 -50.51 32.99 -10.23
N GLY A 13 -50.81 32.95 -8.91
CA GLY A 13 -52.17 32.70 -8.41
C GLY A 13 -52.30 31.75 -7.20
N GLY A 14 -53.00 32.18 -6.13
CA GLY A 14 -53.72 31.23 -5.24
C GLY A 14 -53.75 31.44 -3.72
N ILE A 15 -54.28 32.58 -3.26
CA ILE A 15 -55.05 32.90 -2.04
C ILE A 15 -55.40 31.86 -0.92
N ALA A 16 -55.25 32.36 0.33
CA ALA A 16 -56.22 32.46 1.44
C ALA A 16 -56.42 31.35 2.54
N ALA A 17 -56.11 31.79 3.78
CA ALA A 17 -56.93 31.80 5.02
C ALA A 17 -57.06 30.57 5.96
N GLN A 18 -56.68 30.83 7.22
CA GLN A 18 -56.89 30.08 8.50
C GLN A 18 -58.32 30.31 9.06
N PRO A 19 -58.71 29.90 10.31
CA PRO A 19 -58.13 28.99 11.33
C PRO A 19 -59.16 27.94 11.86
N GLN A 20 -58.79 27.08 12.83
CA GLN A 20 -59.53 26.82 14.10
C GLN A 20 -58.78 25.80 15.00
N LEU A 21 -58.97 25.99 16.31
CA LEU A 21 -58.24 25.46 17.47
C LEU A 21 -58.76 24.07 17.89
N SER A 22 -57.87 23.12 18.27
CA SER A 22 -58.15 22.02 19.22
C SER A 22 -56.85 21.36 19.69
N THR A 23 -56.54 21.46 20.99
CA THR A 23 -55.59 20.63 21.76
C THR A 23 -56.31 19.40 22.32
N PRO A 24 -55.67 18.45 23.06
CA PRO A 24 -54.24 18.09 23.16
C PRO A 24 -53.98 16.56 23.05
N ALA A 25 -52.73 16.14 22.81
CA ALA A 25 -52.22 14.86 23.34
C ALA A 25 -50.69 14.85 23.35
N SER A 26 -50.13 14.57 24.52
CA SER A 26 -48.71 14.52 24.84
C SER A 26 -47.97 13.45 24.03
N SER A 27 -46.78 13.79 23.52
CA SER A 27 -45.76 12.80 23.19
C SER A 27 -44.38 13.41 23.43
N THR A 28 -43.85 13.02 24.57
CA THR A 28 -42.48 13.16 25.06
C THR A 28 -41.44 12.96 23.95
N PHE A 29 -40.82 14.06 23.50
CA PHE A 29 -39.57 14.00 22.74
C PHE A 29 -38.41 13.95 23.74
N SER A 30 -37.97 12.73 24.07
CA SER A 30 -36.69 12.53 24.76
C SER A 30 -35.58 12.52 23.72
N GLN A 31 -34.90 13.66 23.55
CA GLN A 31 -33.46 13.61 23.28
C GLN A 31 -32.74 13.56 24.63
N PRO A 32 -31.69 12.75 24.72
CA PRO A 32 -30.47 13.33 25.25
C PRO A 32 -29.23 12.98 24.42
N ALA A 33 -28.37 14.00 24.33
CA ALA A 33 -26.93 13.92 24.47
C ALA A 33 -26.11 13.19 23.40
N VAL A 34 -25.51 14.00 22.54
CA VAL A 34 -24.12 13.81 22.09
C VAL A 34 -23.25 13.37 23.27
N THR A 35 -22.85 12.11 23.27
CA THR A 35 -21.89 11.57 24.24
C THR A 35 -20.83 10.79 23.48
N SER A 36 -19.62 11.36 23.54
CA SER A 36 -18.37 10.66 23.80
C SER A 36 -17.94 9.51 22.89
N HIS A 37 -16.80 9.75 22.24
CA HIS A 37 -15.77 8.75 21.98
C HIS A 37 -15.76 7.66 23.04
N THR A 38 -16.00 6.42 22.62
CA THR A 38 -15.86 5.23 23.45
C THR A 38 -14.52 4.56 23.11
N PRO A 39 -13.44 4.79 23.87
CA PRO A 39 -12.25 3.96 23.81
C PRO A 39 -12.54 2.65 24.57
N GLY A 40 -12.31 1.52 23.92
CA GLY A 40 -12.43 0.19 24.54
C GLY A 40 -13.52 -0.72 23.95
N GLN A 41 -13.70 -0.73 22.64
CA GLN A 41 -14.43 -1.84 22.00
C GLN A 41 -13.60 -3.13 22.18
N PRO A 42 -14.21 -4.26 22.56
CA PRO A 42 -13.53 -5.55 22.54
C PRO A 42 -13.06 -5.80 21.11
N ILE A 43 -11.75 -5.89 20.91
CA ILE A 43 -11.15 -6.17 19.61
C ILE A 43 -11.81 -7.44 19.08
N THR A 44 -12.52 -7.35 17.95
CA THR A 44 -13.13 -8.53 17.34
C THR A 44 -12.03 -9.48 16.89
N ARG A 45 -12.28 -10.79 16.90
CA ARG A 45 -11.28 -11.82 16.52
C ARG A 45 -10.54 -11.49 15.21
N ARG A 46 -11.26 -10.91 14.23
CA ARG A 46 -10.71 -10.45 12.94
C ARG A 46 -9.72 -9.29 13.09
N GLN A 47 -10.10 -8.28 13.88
CA GLN A 47 -9.24 -7.13 14.18
C GLN A 47 -7.98 -7.54 14.94
N GLU A 48 -8.05 -8.59 15.78
CA GLU A 48 -6.87 -9.09 16.49
C GLU A 48 -5.85 -9.71 15.52
N VAL A 49 -6.31 -10.52 14.55
CA VAL A 49 -5.44 -11.05 13.49
C VAL A 49 -4.80 -9.90 12.70
N CYS A 50 -5.58 -8.90 12.29
CA CYS A 50 -5.05 -7.75 11.56
C CYS A 50 -4.06 -6.94 12.40
N ARG A 51 -4.33 -6.72 13.69
CA ARG A 51 -3.43 -6.00 14.62
C ARG A 51 -2.07 -6.70 14.72
N VAL A 52 -2.08 -8.02 14.92
CA VAL A 52 -0.84 -8.81 15.01
C VAL A 52 -0.10 -8.83 13.68
N ALA A 53 -0.82 -8.97 12.56
CA ALA A 53 -0.24 -8.90 11.22
C ALA A 53 0.42 -7.53 10.98
N SER A 54 -0.24 -6.42 11.30
CA SER A 54 0.30 -5.07 11.14
C SER A 54 1.52 -4.81 12.02
N GLU A 55 1.54 -5.34 13.25
CA GLU A 55 2.71 -5.28 14.13
C GLU A 55 3.91 -6.02 13.53
N LEU A 56 3.69 -7.24 13.04
CA LEU A 56 4.73 -8.04 12.40
C LEU A 56 5.20 -7.38 11.10
N PHE A 57 4.29 -6.83 10.30
CA PHE A 57 4.63 -6.14 9.05
C PHE A 57 5.54 -4.94 9.29
N ARG A 58 5.33 -4.20 10.39
CA ARG A 58 6.18 -3.05 10.76
C ARG A 58 7.63 -3.44 11.07
N GLN A 59 7.87 -4.69 11.48
CA GLN A 59 9.21 -5.23 11.66
C GLN A 59 9.90 -5.57 10.33
N SER A 60 9.19 -5.41 9.21
CA SER A 60 9.67 -5.63 7.84
C SER A 60 10.32 -7.01 7.60
N PRO A 61 9.69 -8.12 8.04
CA PRO A 61 10.21 -9.47 7.86
C PRO A 61 10.25 -9.86 6.38
N ASP A 62 10.95 -10.96 6.09
CA ASP A 62 10.80 -11.64 4.80
C ASP A 62 9.34 -12.09 4.58
N TRP A 63 8.90 -12.11 3.33
CA TRP A 63 7.51 -12.41 2.97
C TRP A 63 7.10 -13.84 3.38
N VAL A 64 8.02 -14.82 3.33
CA VAL A 64 7.76 -16.21 3.75
C VAL A 64 7.57 -16.27 5.25
N THR A 65 8.41 -15.54 5.99
CA THR A 65 8.30 -15.45 7.45
C THR A 65 6.98 -14.81 7.86
N PHE A 66 6.62 -13.69 7.24
CA PHE A 66 5.33 -13.05 7.48
C PHE A 66 4.15 -13.98 7.21
N PHE A 67 4.15 -14.62 6.03
CA PHE A 67 3.07 -15.54 5.63
C PHE A 67 2.93 -16.69 6.62
N ARG A 68 4.04 -17.35 7.00
CA ARG A 68 4.03 -18.49 7.91
C ARG A 68 3.45 -18.13 9.28
N GLU A 69 3.87 -17.00 9.85
CA GLU A 69 3.44 -16.60 11.20
C GLU A 69 1.99 -16.08 11.24
N VAL A 70 1.48 -15.52 10.14
CA VAL A 70 0.14 -14.91 10.10
C VAL A 70 -0.91 -15.85 9.48
N LEU A 71 -0.64 -16.35 8.27
CA LEU A 71 -1.58 -17.12 7.45
C LEU A 71 -1.22 -18.61 7.30
N GLY A 72 -0.06 -19.03 7.78
CA GLY A 72 0.39 -20.41 7.71
C GLY A 72 -0.49 -21.37 8.53
N VAL A 73 -0.21 -22.66 8.39
CA VAL A 73 -0.91 -23.73 9.12
C VAL A 73 -0.88 -23.51 10.63
N GLU A 74 0.24 -23.00 11.15
CA GLU A 74 0.43 -22.64 12.57
C GLU A 74 0.28 -21.13 12.83
N GLY A 75 -0.22 -20.38 11.85
CA GLY A 75 -0.31 -18.93 11.89
C GLY A 75 -1.41 -18.43 12.81
N VAL A 76 -1.30 -17.16 13.21
CA VAL A 76 -2.26 -16.51 14.12
C VAL A 76 -3.71 -16.60 13.61
N ALA A 77 -3.94 -16.47 12.29
CA ALA A 77 -5.27 -16.61 11.71
C ALA A 77 -5.86 -18.01 11.96
N ARG A 78 -5.07 -19.08 11.78
CA ARG A 78 -5.52 -20.47 11.94
C ARG A 78 -5.73 -20.87 13.40
N ARG A 79 -4.99 -20.25 14.32
CA ARG A 79 -5.19 -20.41 15.77
C ARG A 79 -6.46 -19.74 16.26
N ILE A 80 -6.82 -18.59 15.69
CA ILE A 80 -8.01 -17.83 16.08
C ILE A 80 -9.27 -18.38 15.38
N PHE A 81 -9.15 -18.84 14.14
CA PHE A 81 -10.21 -19.45 13.33
C PHE A 81 -9.88 -20.91 13.05
N SER A 82 -10.06 -21.76 14.06
CA SER A 82 -9.72 -23.19 13.96
C SER A 82 -10.73 -23.99 13.12
N ASN A 83 -11.97 -23.50 12.98
CA ASN A 83 -13.00 -24.13 12.16
C ASN A 83 -12.89 -23.66 10.69
N PRO A 84 -12.96 -24.56 9.69
CA PRO A 84 -12.87 -24.19 8.28
C PRO A 84 -13.91 -23.15 7.84
N GLU A 85 -15.16 -23.25 8.30
CA GLU A 85 -16.22 -22.28 7.94
C GLU A 85 -15.95 -20.90 8.53
N GLU A 86 -15.35 -20.81 9.72
CA GLU A 86 -14.98 -19.53 10.33
C GLU A 86 -13.79 -18.90 9.60
N MET A 87 -12.84 -19.71 9.12
CA MET A 87 -11.74 -19.25 8.28
C MET A 87 -12.26 -18.74 6.93
N GLU A 88 -13.19 -19.46 6.29
CA GLU A 88 -13.81 -19.04 5.02
C GLU A 88 -14.58 -17.72 5.18
N ALA A 89 -15.28 -17.54 6.30
CA ALA A 89 -15.92 -16.27 6.62
C ALA A 89 -14.89 -15.14 6.85
N PHE A 90 -13.75 -15.45 7.47
CA PHE A 90 -12.66 -14.48 7.66
C PHE A 90 -12.01 -14.08 6.33
N GLU A 91 -11.80 -15.02 5.41
CA GLU A 91 -11.20 -14.75 4.09
C GLU A 91 -12.02 -13.79 3.23
N GLN A 92 -13.31 -13.63 3.53
CA GLN A 92 -14.22 -12.69 2.86
C GLN A 92 -14.24 -11.29 3.48
N THR A 93 -13.44 -11.02 4.53
CA THR A 93 -13.47 -9.72 5.20
C THR A 93 -12.40 -8.74 4.73
N GLU A 94 -12.61 -7.46 5.02
CA GLU A 94 -11.66 -6.39 4.70
C GLU A 94 -10.32 -6.57 5.42
N GLU A 95 -10.32 -7.11 6.64
CA GLU A 95 -9.08 -7.37 7.39
C GLU A 95 -8.20 -8.40 6.68
N TYR A 96 -8.79 -9.43 6.09
CA TYR A 96 -8.04 -10.41 5.30
C TYR A 96 -7.47 -9.77 4.03
N ALA A 97 -8.25 -8.92 3.35
CA ALA A 97 -7.77 -8.17 2.19
C ALA A 97 -6.58 -7.26 2.54
N GLU A 98 -6.58 -6.61 3.71
CA GLU A 98 -5.44 -5.81 4.20
C GLU A 98 -4.18 -6.67 4.42
N ILE A 99 -4.34 -7.86 5.01
CA ILE A 99 -3.22 -8.80 5.21
C ILE A 99 -2.67 -9.27 3.85
N GLN A 100 -3.53 -9.57 2.88
CA GLN A 100 -3.11 -9.92 1.53
C GLN A 100 -2.34 -8.77 0.86
N ALA A 101 -2.77 -7.52 1.04
CA ALA A 101 -2.04 -6.35 0.55
C ALA A 101 -0.65 -6.21 1.20
N MET A 102 -0.52 -6.50 2.50
CA MET A 102 0.78 -6.56 3.19
C MET A 102 1.69 -7.65 2.61
N VAL A 103 1.17 -8.85 2.37
CA VAL A 103 1.92 -9.94 1.71
C VAL A 103 2.39 -9.51 0.32
N ALA A 104 1.53 -8.89 -0.48
CA ALA A 104 1.88 -8.41 -1.81
C ALA A 104 3.05 -7.40 -1.78
N LYS A 105 3.02 -6.45 -0.83
CA LYS A 105 4.12 -5.47 -0.63
C LYS A 105 5.43 -6.15 -0.23
N LEU A 106 5.40 -7.14 0.67
CA LEU A 106 6.61 -7.88 1.05
C LEU A 106 7.15 -8.71 -0.11
N ARG A 107 6.26 -9.30 -0.94
CA ARG A 107 6.66 -10.05 -2.14
C ARG A 107 7.34 -9.15 -3.17
N GLU A 108 6.81 -7.96 -3.41
CA GLU A 108 7.45 -6.97 -4.28
C GLU A 108 8.84 -6.60 -3.77
N LYS A 109 8.96 -6.25 -2.48
CA LYS A 109 10.26 -5.99 -1.82
C LYS A 109 11.23 -7.18 -1.98
N SER A 110 10.76 -8.41 -1.82
CA SER A 110 11.58 -9.61 -1.94
C SER A 110 12.04 -9.92 -3.37
N ARG A 111 11.27 -9.53 -4.40
CA ARG A 111 11.69 -9.67 -5.80
C ARG A 111 12.91 -8.80 -6.09
N TYR A 112 12.92 -7.56 -5.59
CA TYR A 112 14.12 -6.71 -5.62
C TYR A 112 15.29 -7.28 -4.80
N GLN A 113 15.04 -8.15 -3.81
CA GLN A 113 16.08 -8.83 -3.03
C GLN A 113 16.51 -10.20 -3.61
N THR A 114 15.69 -10.87 -4.43
CA THR A 114 16.01 -12.19 -5.01
C THR A 114 16.89 -12.08 -6.26
N GLU A 115 16.92 -10.92 -6.93
CA GLU A 115 18.03 -10.56 -7.84
C GLU A 115 19.38 -10.39 -7.10
N SER A 116 19.43 -10.60 -5.77
CA SER A 116 20.60 -10.43 -4.92
C SER A 116 20.94 -11.64 -4.05
N ASN A 117 21.00 -12.86 -4.60
CA ASN A 117 21.63 -13.98 -3.87
C ASN A 117 22.49 -14.94 -4.71
N GLU A 118 23.14 -14.42 -5.76
CA GLU A 118 24.39 -15.04 -6.21
C GLU A 118 25.50 -14.62 -5.24
N PRO A 119 26.33 -15.54 -4.72
CA PRO A 119 27.43 -15.19 -3.85
C PRO A 119 28.47 -14.38 -4.64
N THR A 120 28.39 -13.06 -4.53
CA THR A 120 29.29 -12.11 -5.21
C THR A 120 30.75 -12.38 -4.87
N ARG A 121 31.62 -12.33 -5.88
CA ARG A 121 33.09 -12.39 -5.73
C ARG A 121 33.70 -11.08 -6.18
N VAL A 122 34.78 -10.67 -5.52
CA VAL A 122 35.50 -9.44 -5.85
C VAL A 122 36.58 -9.72 -6.88
N ILE A 123 36.56 -8.97 -7.98
CA ILE A 123 37.69 -8.86 -8.91
C ILE A 123 38.44 -7.56 -8.63
N THR A 124 39.78 -7.60 -8.70
CA THR A 124 40.62 -6.39 -8.61
C THR A 124 41.26 -6.15 -9.97
N VAL A 125 40.92 -5.04 -10.62
CA VAL A 125 41.42 -4.68 -11.94
C VAL A 125 42.32 -3.44 -11.84
N ARG A 126 43.49 -3.46 -12.49
CA ARG A 126 44.36 -2.28 -12.61
C ARG A 126 43.91 -1.47 -13.83
N LEU A 127 43.45 -0.25 -13.60
CA LEU A 127 42.99 0.67 -14.64
C LEU A 127 43.93 1.89 -14.72
N PRO A 128 44.25 2.40 -15.92
CA PRO A 128 44.87 3.71 -16.08
C PRO A 128 44.04 4.81 -15.40
N LYS A 129 44.71 5.83 -14.84
CA LYS A 129 44.05 6.91 -14.09
C LYS A 129 42.94 7.59 -14.89
N SER A 130 43.21 7.91 -16.16
CA SER A 130 42.24 8.56 -17.05
C SER A 130 40.98 7.72 -17.26
N LEU A 131 41.12 6.40 -17.47
CA LEU A 131 39.99 5.49 -17.65
C LEU A 131 39.12 5.42 -16.39
N HIS A 132 39.74 5.32 -15.22
CA HIS A 132 39.01 5.31 -13.95
C HIS A 132 38.24 6.63 -13.73
N GLU A 133 38.86 7.78 -14.04
CA GLU A 133 38.22 9.10 -13.95
C GLU A 133 37.04 9.23 -14.92
N SER A 134 37.16 8.71 -16.15
CA SER A 134 36.07 8.66 -17.12
C SER A 134 34.89 7.80 -16.65
N LEU A 135 35.15 6.59 -16.13
CA LEU A 135 34.09 5.72 -15.57
C LEU A 135 33.37 6.39 -14.40
N LYS A 136 34.13 7.12 -13.56
CA LYS A 136 33.57 7.88 -12.43
C LYS A 136 32.59 8.93 -12.93
N ALA A 137 33.03 9.79 -13.85
CA ALA A 137 32.20 10.83 -14.44
C ALA A 137 30.94 10.25 -15.11
N GLU A 138 31.07 9.15 -15.85
CA GLU A 138 29.95 8.50 -16.53
C GLU A 138 28.93 7.94 -15.53
N SER A 139 29.37 7.27 -14.46
CA SER A 139 28.47 6.75 -13.43
C SER A 139 27.65 7.86 -12.76
N HIS A 140 28.28 9.01 -12.48
CA HIS A 140 27.62 10.19 -11.95
C HIS A 140 26.59 10.77 -12.93
N GLN A 141 26.93 10.88 -14.21
CA GLN A 141 26.01 11.37 -15.24
C GLN A 141 24.78 10.46 -15.39
N ARG A 142 24.97 9.14 -15.33
CA ARG A 142 23.90 8.13 -15.45
C ARG A 142 23.17 7.85 -14.14
N ARG A 143 23.54 8.52 -13.04
CA ARG A 143 22.96 8.34 -11.69
C ARG A 143 22.99 6.87 -11.22
N THR A 144 24.07 6.16 -11.51
CA THR A 144 24.29 4.77 -11.08
C THR A 144 25.60 4.66 -10.31
N SER A 145 25.81 3.58 -9.56
CA SER A 145 27.10 3.36 -8.91
C SER A 145 28.17 2.96 -9.92
N MET A 146 29.43 3.27 -9.60
CA MET A 146 30.58 2.80 -10.39
C MET A 146 30.53 1.27 -10.58
N ASN A 147 30.20 0.52 -9.52
CA ASN A 147 30.10 -0.93 -9.59
C ASN A 147 29.01 -1.38 -10.57
N GLN A 148 27.79 -0.83 -10.48
CA GLN A 148 26.70 -1.15 -11.41
C GLN A 148 27.04 -0.81 -12.86
N LEU A 149 27.68 0.35 -13.10
CA LEU A 149 28.15 0.71 -14.43
C LEU A 149 29.21 -0.26 -14.94
N CYS A 150 30.18 -0.64 -14.10
CA CYS A 150 31.24 -1.57 -14.47
C CYS A 150 30.68 -2.96 -14.77
N ILE A 151 29.80 -3.49 -13.91
CA ILE A 151 29.12 -4.77 -14.16
C ILE A 151 28.33 -4.70 -15.47
N SER A 152 27.57 -3.63 -15.71
CA SER A 152 26.82 -3.45 -16.96
C SER A 152 27.73 -3.43 -18.19
N LYS A 153 28.91 -2.82 -18.11
CA LYS A 153 29.91 -2.83 -19.20
C LYS A 153 30.59 -4.20 -19.36
N LEU A 154 30.90 -4.90 -18.26
CA LEU A 154 31.50 -6.25 -18.28
C LEU A 154 30.55 -7.31 -18.86
N LEU A 155 29.24 -7.08 -18.80
CA LEU A 155 28.22 -7.94 -19.42
C LEU A 155 28.13 -7.77 -20.94
N GLN A 156 28.71 -6.71 -21.51
CA GLN A 156 28.72 -6.50 -22.96
C GLN A 156 29.68 -7.50 -23.60
N ILE A 157 29.19 -8.27 -24.58
CA ILE A 157 30.02 -9.19 -25.36
C ILE A 157 31.01 -8.33 -26.17
N ILE A 158 32.31 -8.59 -25.99
CA ILE A 158 33.37 -7.95 -26.77
C ILE A 158 33.64 -8.83 -27.99
N ASP A 159 33.69 -8.23 -29.18
CA ASP A 159 34.11 -8.93 -30.39
C ASP A 159 35.56 -9.42 -30.25
N ASN A 160 35.85 -10.65 -30.64
CA ASN A 160 37.16 -11.27 -30.42
C ASN A 160 38.32 -10.50 -31.08
N ASP A 161 38.06 -9.74 -32.15
CA ASP A 161 39.05 -8.89 -32.82
C ASP A 161 39.46 -7.64 -32.02
N LEU A 162 38.72 -7.29 -30.96
CA LEU A 162 38.98 -6.12 -30.11
C LEU A 162 39.73 -6.47 -28.82
N VAL A 163 40.02 -7.76 -28.59
CA VAL A 163 40.85 -8.22 -27.47
C VAL A 163 42.30 -8.24 -27.96
N PRO A 164 43.21 -7.44 -27.38
CA PRO A 164 44.62 -7.52 -27.73
C PRO A 164 45.12 -8.94 -27.44
N SER A 165 45.63 -9.61 -28.47
CA SER A 165 46.44 -10.81 -28.26
C SER A 165 47.81 -10.37 -27.76
N ASP A 166 48.32 -11.05 -26.74
CA ASP A 166 49.68 -10.84 -26.21
C ASP A 166 50.75 -11.03 -27.30
#